data_AF-M1D579-F1
#
_entry.id   AF-M1D579-F1
#
_cell.length_a   1.000
_cell.length_b   1.000
_cell.length_c   1.000
_cell.angle_alpha   90.00
_cell.angle_beta   90.00
_cell.angle_gamma   90.00
#
_symmetry.space_group_name_H-M   'P 1'
#
loop_
_entity.id
_entity.type
_entity.pdbx_description
1 polymer ?
#
loop_
_entity_poly.entity_id
_entity_poly.type
_entity_poly.pdbx_seq_one_letter_code
_entity_poly.pdbx_strand_id
1 'polypeptide(L)'
;MKDKAVRYDNITLSFYYGTNTSYPLGNYTFDKFKQGKDKEASKSGMIEAHNMPWDNAVKAVSNNSKAIIRVDVSTKIRYKIIFWYTKRHHYFVENKVEIDDSGKSSAQQISCCFGIFGFLLFVILSLLL
;
A
#
# COMPACT_ATOMS: atom_id res chain seq x y z
N MET A 1 -24.24 3.85 -19.51
CA MET A 1 -24.63 3.33 -18.18
C MET A 1 -23.78 3.99 -17.09
N LYS A 2 -24.34 4.96 -16.36
CA LYS A 2 -23.67 5.77 -15.32
C LYS A 2 -23.49 5.05 -13.97
N ASP A 3 -24.00 3.83 -13.81
CA ASP A 3 -24.18 3.20 -12.49
C ASP A 3 -23.12 2.20 -12.04
N LYS A 4 -22.02 2.05 -12.77
CA LYS A 4 -20.91 1.18 -12.32
C LYS A 4 -20.01 1.94 -11.34
N ALA A 5 -19.63 1.29 -10.25
CA ALA A 5 -18.70 1.85 -9.26
C ALA A 5 -18.07 0.71 -8.47
N VAL A 6 -16.91 0.98 -7.88
CA VAL A 6 -16.24 0.09 -6.94
C VAL A 6 -16.32 0.72 -5.56
N ARG A 7 -16.71 -0.05 -4.55
CA ARG A 7 -16.67 0.36 -3.14
C ARG A 7 -15.59 -0.43 -2.45
N TYR A 8 -14.63 0.28 -1.89
CA TYR A 8 -13.61 -0.25 -1.00
C TYR A 8 -14.13 -0.08 0.42
N ASP A 9 -14.13 -1.15 1.20
CA ASP A 9 -14.15 -1.04 2.67
C ASP A 9 -12.78 -0.47 3.11
N ASN A 10 -12.58 -0.32 4.42
CA ASN A 10 -11.32 0.21 4.94
C ASN A 10 -10.12 -0.55 4.36
N ILE A 11 -9.13 0.19 3.87
CA ILE A 11 -7.89 -0.37 3.34
C ILE A 11 -6.86 -0.28 4.45
N THR A 12 -6.40 -1.43 4.92
CA THR A 12 -5.34 -1.51 5.92
C THR A 12 -4.03 -1.85 5.23
N LEU A 13 -3.04 -0.99 5.46
CA LEU A 13 -1.66 -1.16 5.06
C LEU A 13 -0.86 -1.54 6.30
N SER A 14 -0.16 -2.66 6.26
CA SER A 14 0.76 -3.09 7.32
C SER A 14 2.18 -3.08 6.77
N PHE A 15 3.08 -2.43 7.49
CA PHE A 15 4.46 -2.24 7.07
C PHE A 15 5.39 -3.07 7.94
N TYR A 16 6.35 -3.74 7.32
CA TYR A 16 7.32 -4.60 7.98
C TYR A 16 8.72 -4.37 7.43
N TYR A 17 9.73 -4.46 8.29
CA TYR A 17 11.13 -4.44 7.86
C TYR A 17 11.60 -5.85 7.49
N GLY A 18 12.23 -5.96 6.32
CA GLY A 18 12.69 -7.20 5.72
C GLY A 18 11.62 -7.90 4.88
N THR A 19 11.88 -9.18 4.56
CA THR A 19 10.96 -10.03 3.79
C THR A 19 9.91 -10.72 4.65
N ASN A 20 10.13 -10.74 5.97
CA ASN A 20 9.29 -11.40 6.97
C ASN A 20 8.45 -10.38 7.75
N THR A 21 7.40 -10.86 8.41
CA THR A 21 6.51 -10.04 9.24
C THR A 21 7.03 -9.84 10.67
N SER A 22 8.24 -10.30 10.98
CA SER A 22 8.83 -10.30 12.33
C SER A 22 9.14 -8.91 12.87
N TYR A 23 9.32 -7.91 12.00
CA TYR A 23 9.63 -6.54 12.39
C TYR A 23 8.53 -5.58 11.94
N PRO A 24 7.39 -5.49 12.66
CA PRO A 24 6.32 -4.57 12.31
C PRO A 24 6.76 -3.12 12.52
N LEU A 25 6.72 -2.33 11.44
CA LEU A 25 7.05 -0.91 11.45
C LEU A 25 5.86 -0.04 11.85
N GLY A 26 4.64 -0.47 11.48
CA GLY A 26 3.40 0.24 11.77
C GLY A 26 2.28 -0.16 10.82
N ASN A 27 1.10 0.42 11.03
CA ASN A 27 -0.04 0.26 10.14
C ASN A 27 -0.67 1.62 9.78
N TYR A 28 -1.27 1.69 8.60
CA TYR A 28 -2.07 2.82 8.17
C TYR A 28 -3.41 2.31 7.66
N THR A 29 -4.51 2.95 8.07
CA THR A 29 -5.84 2.60 7.55
C THR A 29 -6.43 3.77 6.80
N PHE A 30 -6.73 3.57 5.52
CA PHE A 30 -7.60 4.47 4.77
C PHE A 30 -9.06 4.10 5.01
N ASP A 31 -9.88 5.10 5.32
CA ASP A 31 -11.32 4.93 5.41
C ASP A 31 -11.92 4.45 4.09
N LYS A 32 -12.97 3.63 4.20
CA LYS A 32 -13.78 3.16 3.08
C LYS A 32 -14.15 4.29 2.11
N PHE A 33 -14.02 4.04 0.83
CA PHE A 33 -14.35 5.01 -0.22
C PHE A 33 -14.98 4.36 -1.44
N LYS A 34 -15.58 5.19 -2.28
CA LYS A 34 -16.21 4.78 -3.54
C LYS A 34 -15.41 5.34 -4.71
N GLN A 35 -14.98 4.48 -5.60
CA GLN A 35 -14.42 4.84 -6.91
C GLN A 35 -15.52 4.76 -7.97
N GLY A 36 -15.71 5.85 -8.71
CA GLY A 36 -16.66 5.88 -9.84
C GLY A 36 -16.11 5.15 -11.06
N LYS A 37 -17.00 4.76 -11.98
CA LYS A 37 -16.59 4.30 -13.32
C LYS A 37 -15.71 5.36 -13.98
N ASP A 38 -14.58 4.93 -14.54
CA ASP A 38 -13.63 5.76 -15.29
C ASP A 38 -13.04 6.91 -14.46
N LYS A 39 -13.04 6.76 -13.12
CA LYS A 39 -12.39 7.68 -12.19
C LYS A 39 -11.27 6.97 -11.47
N GLU A 40 -10.15 7.68 -11.29
CA GLU A 40 -9.09 7.26 -10.39
C GLU A 40 -9.38 7.73 -8.97
N ALA A 41 -8.90 6.98 -7.98
CA ALA A 41 -8.88 7.41 -6.60
C ALA A 41 -7.43 7.33 -6.13
N SER A 42 -6.90 8.45 -5.66
CA SER A 42 -5.56 8.54 -5.08
C SER A 42 -5.70 8.87 -3.60
N LYS A 43 -4.94 8.15 -2.79
CA LYS A 43 -4.93 8.30 -1.33
C LYS A 43 -3.48 8.39 -0.88
N SER A 44 -3.17 9.41 -0.09
CA SER A 44 -1.87 9.63 0.52
C SER A 44 -2.00 9.55 2.03
N GLY A 45 -1.06 8.87 2.67
CA GLY A 45 -0.97 8.75 4.12
C GLY A 45 0.49 8.81 4.53
N MET A 46 0.71 9.16 5.79
CA MET A 46 2.02 9.16 6.42
C MET A 46 1.96 8.25 7.64
N ILE A 47 3.04 7.50 7.86
CA ILE A 47 3.24 6.72 9.08
C ILE A 47 4.60 7.05 9.67
N GLU A 48 4.67 7.02 10.99
CA GLU A 48 5.93 7.00 11.70
C GLU A 48 6.34 5.55 11.95
N ALA A 49 7.58 5.20 11.61
CA ALA A 49 8.10 3.86 11.81
C ALA A 49 8.69 3.75 13.22
N HIS A 50 7.94 3.17 14.16
CA HIS A 50 8.33 3.17 15.58
C HIS A 50 9.40 2.13 15.93
N ASN A 51 9.47 1.00 15.21
CA ASN A 51 10.37 -0.12 15.53
C ASN A 51 11.36 -0.43 14.40
N MET A 52 11.85 0.61 13.71
CA MET A 52 12.77 0.42 12.60
C MET A 52 14.17 0.02 13.11
N PRO A 53 14.72 -1.15 12.70
CA PRO A 53 16.06 -1.54 13.08
C PRO A 53 17.10 -0.78 12.22
N TRP A 54 17.29 0.50 12.53
CA TRP A 54 18.14 1.42 11.78
C TRP A 54 19.56 0.90 11.58
N ASP A 55 20.17 0.30 12.60
CA ASP A 55 21.52 -0.27 12.49
C ASP A 55 21.60 -1.35 11.41
N ASN A 56 20.57 -2.18 11.27
CA ASN A 56 20.52 -3.23 10.26
C ASN A 56 20.27 -2.64 8.87
N ALA A 57 19.41 -1.62 8.77
CA ALA A 57 19.13 -0.94 7.52
C ALA A 57 20.38 -0.22 7.00
N VAL A 58 21.06 0.54 7.86
CA VAL A 58 22.30 1.26 7.54
C VAL A 58 23.41 0.28 7.18
N LYS A 59 23.58 -0.83 7.92
CA LYS A 59 24.57 -1.86 7.56
C LYS A 59 24.28 -2.51 6.21
N ALA A 60 23.02 -2.82 5.90
CA ALA A 60 22.65 -3.40 4.61
C ALA A 60 23.02 -2.45 3.47
N VAL A 61 22.62 -1.20 3.59
CA VAL A 61 22.91 -0.13 2.64
C VAL A 61 24.43 0.08 2.47
N SER A 62 25.18 0.20 3.56
CA SER A 62 26.65 0.38 3.52
C SER A 62 27.38 -0.79 2.90
N ASN A 63 26.80 -1.99 2.91
CA ASN A 63 27.34 -3.19 2.27
C ASN A 63 26.93 -3.31 0.78
N ASN A 64 26.44 -2.23 0.16
CA ASN A 64 25.86 -2.21 -1.19
C ASN A 64 24.65 -3.16 -1.35
N SER A 65 23.99 -3.51 -0.25
CA SER A 65 22.72 -4.24 -0.27
C SER A 65 21.56 -3.26 -0.09
N LYS A 66 20.35 -3.68 -0.43
CA LYS A 66 19.16 -2.84 -0.29
C LYS A 66 18.39 -3.20 0.96
N ALA A 67 17.91 -2.19 1.69
CA ALA A 67 16.96 -2.42 2.76
C ALA A 67 15.59 -2.75 2.13
N ILE A 68 14.91 -3.76 2.66
CA ILE A 68 13.61 -4.19 2.13
C ILE A 68 12.54 -3.78 3.14
N ILE A 69 11.47 -3.15 2.66
CA ILE A 69 10.24 -2.93 3.42
C ILE A 69 9.12 -3.71 2.75
N ARG A 70 8.53 -4.64 3.48
CA ARG A 70 7.33 -5.36 3.06
C ARG A 70 6.09 -4.54 3.42
N VAL A 71 5.16 -4.46 2.47
CA VAL A 71 3.88 -3.77 2.60
C VAL A 71 2.76 -4.74 2.28
N ASP A 72 1.94 -5.04 3.27
CA ASP A 72 0.78 -5.90 3.12
C ASP A 72 -0.49 -5.04 3.07
N VAL A 73 -1.26 -5.18 1.99
CA VAL A 73 -2.51 -4.45 1.75
C VAL A 73 -3.68 -5.39 1.94
N SER A 74 -4.60 -5.07 2.84
CA SER A 74 -5.82 -5.83 3.08
C SER A 74 -7.06 -4.95 2.92
N THR A 75 -8.01 -5.37 2.10
CA THR A 75 -9.28 -4.66 1.92
C THR A 75 -10.41 -5.59 1.50
N LYS A 76 -11.65 -5.13 1.58
CA LYS A 76 -12.81 -5.81 1.01
C LYS A 76 -13.46 -4.91 -0.03
N ILE A 77 -13.81 -5.49 -1.17
CA ILE A 77 -14.35 -4.74 -2.31
C ILE A 77 -15.76 -5.21 -2.64
N ARG A 78 -16.62 -4.27 -3.04
CA ARG A 78 -17.96 -4.52 -3.59
C ARG A 78 -18.11 -3.78 -4.91
N TYR A 79 -18.65 -4.44 -5.91
CA TYR A 79 -18.95 -3.84 -7.20
C TYR A 79 -20.40 -3.38 -7.22
N LYS A 80 -20.66 -2.14 -7.65
CA LYS A 80 -22.01 -1.66 -7.97
C LYS A 80 -22.33 -2.05 -9.41
N ILE A 81 -23.39 -2.82 -9.60
CA ILE A 81 -23.98 -3.13 -10.89
C ILE A 81 -25.34 -2.44 -10.89
N ILE A 82 -25.64 -1.60 -11.88
CA ILE A 82 -26.92 -0.90 -12.12
C ILE A 82 -27.79 -0.69 -10.85
N PHE A 83 -28.52 -1.73 -10.41
CA PHE A 83 -29.48 -1.68 -9.31
C PHE A 83 -28.98 -2.20 -7.93
N TRP A 84 -27.92 -3.02 -7.82
CA TRP A 84 -27.47 -3.58 -6.53
C TRP A 84 -25.94 -3.69 -6.40
N TYR A 85 -25.48 -4.01 -5.19
CA TYR A 85 -24.07 -4.30 -4.91
C TYR A 85 -23.82 -5.81 -4.92
N THR A 86 -22.68 -6.23 -5.47
CA THR A 86 -22.23 -7.61 -5.39
C THR A 86 -21.90 -8.01 -3.94
N LYS A 87 -21.61 -9.31 -3.77
CA LYS A 87 -20.99 -9.83 -2.55
C LYS A 87 -19.66 -9.09 -2.29
N ARG A 88 -19.25 -9.08 -1.02
CA ARG A 88 -17.94 -8.59 -0.59
C ARG A 88 -16.89 -9.63 -0.97
N HIS A 89 -15.84 -9.17 -1.63
CA HIS A 89 -14.67 -9.97 -1.96
C HIS A 89 -13.51 -9.47 -1.11
N HIS A 90 -12.83 -10.38 -0.41
CA HIS A 90 -11.64 -10.05 0.34
C HIS A 90 -10.44 -10.04 -0.61
N TYR A 91 -9.61 -9.01 -0.47
CA TYR A 91 -8.41 -8.82 -1.25
C TYR A 91 -7.24 -8.61 -0.32
N PHE A 92 -6.16 -9.31 -0.62
CA PHE A 92 -4.90 -9.23 0.09
C PHE A 92 -3.78 -9.21 -0.93
N VAL A 93 -2.88 -8.23 -0.82
CA VAL A 93 -1.73 -8.06 -1.72
C VAL A 93 -0.51 -7.83 -0.87
N GLU A 94 0.53 -8.61 -1.13
CA GLU A 94 1.85 -8.44 -0.53
C GLU A 94 2.75 -7.72 -1.54
N ASN A 95 3.48 -6.70 -1.08
CA ASN A 95 4.46 -5.99 -1.88
C ASN A 95 5.77 -5.82 -1.12
N LYS A 96 6.90 -5.72 -1.82
CA LYS A 96 8.23 -5.54 -1.26
C LYS A 96 8.87 -4.34 -1.93
N VAL A 97 9.13 -3.31 -1.13
CA VAL A 97 9.73 -2.06 -1.54
C VAL A 97 11.21 -2.09 -1.16
N GLU A 98 12.08 -1.91 -2.13
CA GLU A 98 13.53 -1.79 -1.90
C GLU A 98 13.90 -0.32 -1.66
N ILE A 99 14.77 -0.10 -0.68
CA ILE A 99 15.32 1.21 -0.32
C ILE A 99 16.83 1.15 -0.54
N ASP A 100 17.33 2.14 -1.27
CA ASP A 100 18.73 2.31 -1.59
C ASP A 100 19.45 3.29 -0.63
N ASP A 101 20.75 3.47 -0.88
CA ASP A 101 21.66 4.34 -0.13
C ASP A 101 21.33 5.82 -0.19
N SER A 102 20.56 6.25 -1.18
CA SER A 102 20.11 7.62 -1.31
C SER A 102 18.93 7.96 -0.38
N GLY A 103 18.45 6.98 0.40
CA GLY A 103 17.22 7.10 1.18
C GLY A 103 15.97 7.23 0.30
N LYS A 104 16.14 7.18 -1.03
CA LYS A 104 15.03 7.12 -1.96
C LYS A 104 14.62 5.67 -2.04
N SER A 105 13.41 5.40 -1.55
CA SER A 105 12.68 4.28 -2.11
C SER A 105 12.58 4.54 -3.60
N SER A 106 13.09 3.64 -4.46
CA SER A 106 12.69 3.65 -5.87
C SER A 106 11.18 3.65 -5.83
N ALA A 107 10.53 4.76 -6.18
CA ALA A 107 9.11 4.97 -5.96
C ALA A 107 8.34 3.92 -6.77
N GLN A 108 8.20 2.73 -6.18
CA GLN A 108 7.47 1.64 -6.77
C GLN A 108 6.03 2.02 -6.55
N GLN A 109 5.48 2.63 -7.59
CA GLN A 109 4.08 2.89 -7.74
C GLN A 109 3.37 1.56 -7.41
N ILE A 110 2.72 1.50 -6.24
CA ILE A 110 1.89 0.35 -5.90
C ILE A 110 0.60 0.55 -6.70
N SER A 111 0.67 0.22 -7.97
CA SER A 111 -0.49 0.18 -8.85
C SER A 111 -1.29 -1.07 -8.52
N CYS A 112 -2.16 -0.98 -7.52
CA CYS A 112 -3.16 -2.01 -7.31
C CYS A 112 -4.25 -1.86 -8.37
N CYS A 113 -4.04 -2.47 -9.55
CA CYS A 113 -5.09 -2.60 -10.55
C CYS A 113 -6.13 -3.62 -10.09
N PHE A 114 -7.15 -3.14 -9.36
CA PHE A 114 -8.31 -3.94 -8.97
C PHE A 114 -9.28 -4.08 -10.16
N GLY A 115 -8.87 -4.85 -11.17
CA GLY A 115 -9.57 -4.95 -12.45
C GLY A 115 -9.46 -3.67 -13.30
N ILE A 116 -10.29 -3.54 -14.34
CA ILE A 116 -10.25 -2.50 -15.41
C ILE A 116 -10.31 -1.04 -14.87
N PHE A 117 -10.49 -0.86 -13.56
CA PHE A 117 -10.43 0.43 -12.87
C PHE A 117 -9.17 0.45 -11.99
N GLY A 118 -8.07 0.96 -12.55
CA GLY A 118 -6.80 1.09 -11.83
C GLY A 118 -6.92 1.97 -10.59
N PHE A 119 -6.35 1.52 -9.48
CA PHE A 119 -6.12 2.32 -8.27
C PHE A 119 -4.61 2.51 -8.12
N LEU A 120 -4.15 3.75 -8.16
CA LEU A 120 -2.74 4.11 -8.01
C LEU A 120 -2.48 4.53 -6.56
N LEU A 121 -1.81 3.66 -5.80
CA LEU A 121 -1.29 3.98 -4.47
C LEU A 121 0.18 4.41 -4.60
N PHE A 122 0.46 5.64 -4.20
CA PHE A 122 1.84 6.11 -4.06
C PHE A 122 2.23 6.03 -2.59
N VAL A 123 3.18 5.15 -2.26
CA VAL A 123 3.82 5.11 -0.95
C VAL A 123 5.14 5.87 -1.07
N ILE A 124 5.18 7.09 -0.54
CA ILE A 124 6.40 7.89 -0.44
C ILE A 124 6.82 7.85 1.03
N LEU A 125 7.86 7.08 1.33
CA LEU A 125 8.47 7.08 2.66
C LEU A 125 9.42 8.29 2.73
N SER A 126 9.01 9.34 3.45
CA SER A 126 9.88 10.49 3.73
C SER A 126 10.53 10.30 5.10
N LEU A 127 11.82 10.03 5.08
CA LEU A 127 12.68 10.01 6.26
C LEU A 127 13.09 11.45 6.56
N LEU A 128 12.43 12.09 7.53
CA LEU A 128 12.87 13.37 8.08
C LEU A 128 13.95 13.09 9.11
N LEU A 129 15.12 13.69 8.84
CA LEU A 129 16.37 13.62 9.59
C LEU A 129 16.31 14.46 10.87
#